data_AF-A0A538SUV1-F1
#
_entry.id   AF-A0A538SUV1-F1
#
_cell.length_a   1.000
_cell.length_b   1.000
_cell.length_c   1.000
_cell.angle_alpha   90.00
_cell.angle_beta   90.00
_cell.angle_gamma   90.00
#
_symmetry.space_group_name_H-M   'P 1'
#
loop_
_entity.id
_entity.type
_entity.pdbx_description
1 polymer ?
#
loop_
_entity_poly.entity_id
_entity_poly.type
_entity_poly.pdbx_seq_one_letter_code
_entity_poly.pdbx_strand_id
1 'polypeptide(L)'
;MLAAMNPTHDAGAASPEKSGSTPPAIGKVEKTDAEWKKSLTPEQYRILRHKGTEPAFTGTYWNNHAKGVYKCAGCTKFESGTGWPSFWAPIAKTHVKASIDRSLGMVRDEVTCPRCGGHLGHVFDDGPPPTGLRYCMNSAAMTFVPEKSEKK
;
A
#
# COMPACT_ATOMS: atom_id res chain seq x y z
N MET A 1 26.65 26.27 -34.32
CA MET A 1 27.92 27.01 -34.18
C MET A 1 28.72 26.35 -33.05
N LEU A 2 30.03 26.20 -33.21
CA LEU A 2 30.94 25.51 -32.27
C LEU A 2 31.81 26.52 -31.50
N ALA A 3 32.23 26.15 -30.29
CA ALA A 3 33.34 26.75 -29.54
C ALA A 3 34.01 25.66 -28.67
N ALA A 4 35.27 25.87 -28.25
CA ALA A 4 36.19 24.77 -27.93
C ALA A 4 36.81 24.76 -26.51
N MET A 5 37.10 23.54 -26.05
CA MET A 5 38.19 23.05 -25.18
C MET A 5 38.87 23.98 -24.12
N ASN A 6 38.61 23.68 -22.82
CA ASN A 6 39.53 23.39 -21.68
C ASN A 6 40.93 24.07 -21.56
N PRO A 7 41.45 24.42 -20.34
CA PRO A 7 41.58 23.46 -19.23
C PRO A 7 41.59 23.96 -17.73
N THR A 8 41.46 23.00 -16.82
CA THR A 8 41.96 22.89 -15.42
C THR A 8 41.97 24.11 -14.47
N HIS A 9 41.23 23.99 -13.36
CA HIS A 9 41.66 24.00 -11.94
C HIS A 9 40.44 24.36 -11.05
N ASP A 10 40.08 23.51 -10.08
CA ASP A 10 39.90 23.87 -8.65
C ASP A 10 39.52 22.63 -7.80
N ALA A 11 39.63 22.73 -6.48
CA ALA A 11 39.37 21.62 -5.55
C ALA A 11 37.87 21.40 -5.32
N GLY A 12 37.38 20.22 -5.70
CA GLY A 12 35.99 19.79 -5.45
C GLY A 12 35.70 19.58 -3.96
N ALA A 13 35.33 20.64 -3.25
CA ALA A 13 34.84 20.57 -1.88
C ALA A 13 33.61 19.64 -1.78
N ALA A 14 33.57 18.82 -0.73
CA ALA A 14 32.43 17.96 -0.45
C ALA A 14 31.16 18.81 -0.24
N SER A 15 30.21 18.71 -1.17
CA SER A 15 28.90 19.33 -0.99
C SER A 15 28.14 18.60 0.13
N PRO A 16 27.57 19.31 1.12
CA PRO A 16 26.72 18.68 2.12
C PRO A 16 25.44 18.19 1.46
N GLU A 17 25.20 16.88 1.49
CA GLU A 17 23.95 16.30 1.01
C GLU A 17 22.77 16.90 1.80
N LYS A 18 21.78 17.42 1.07
CA LYS A 18 20.63 18.07 1.69
C LYS A 18 19.80 17.04 2.45
N SER A 19 19.68 17.27 3.76
CA SER A 19 18.83 16.50 4.69
C SER A 19 17.46 16.17 4.08
N GLY A 20 17.25 14.89 3.80
CA GLY A 20 15.95 14.36 3.38
C GLY A 20 15.01 14.34 4.57
N SER A 21 13.92 15.10 4.50
CA SER A 21 12.92 15.16 5.57
C SER A 21 12.31 13.78 5.83
N THR A 22 12.43 13.29 7.07
CA THR A 22 11.78 12.05 7.51
C THR A 22 10.27 12.15 7.28
N PRO A 23 9.64 11.21 6.56
CA PRO A 23 8.19 11.19 6.42
C PRO A 23 7.51 11.16 7.80
N PRO A 24 6.38 11.87 8.01
CA PRO A 24 5.71 11.90 9.29
C PRO A 24 5.34 10.49 9.74
N ALA A 25 5.62 10.18 11.02
CA ALA A 25 5.44 8.85 11.57
C ALA A 25 3.98 8.41 11.46
N ILE A 26 3.71 7.33 10.72
CA ILE A 26 2.35 6.85 10.52
C ILE A 26 1.86 6.20 11.82
N GLY A 27 0.82 6.78 12.42
CA GLY A 27 0.24 6.30 13.67
C GLY A 27 -0.18 4.83 13.59
N LYS A 28 0.49 3.99 14.40
CA LYS A 28 0.21 2.57 14.55
C LYS A 28 -1.17 2.34 15.18
N VAL A 29 -1.80 1.24 14.81
CA VAL A 29 -3.05 0.75 15.37
C VAL A 29 -2.76 -0.56 16.09
N GLU A 30 -2.71 -0.47 17.41
CA GLU A 30 -2.52 -1.62 18.30
C GLU A 30 -3.88 -1.98 18.91
N LYS A 31 -4.21 -3.27 18.84
CA LYS A 31 -5.40 -3.90 19.40
C LYS A 31 -5.03 -5.34 19.75
N THR A 32 -5.65 -5.89 20.78
CA THR A 32 -5.58 -7.32 21.10
C THR A 32 -6.23 -8.17 20.01
N ASP A 33 -5.91 -9.46 19.97
CA ASP A 33 -6.52 -10.41 19.05
C ASP A 33 -8.05 -10.50 19.23
N ALA A 34 -8.53 -10.46 20.47
CA ALA A 34 -9.96 -10.45 20.79
C ALA A 34 -10.67 -9.20 20.25
N GLU A 35 -10.02 -8.02 20.29
CA GLU A 35 -10.57 -6.79 19.69
C GLU A 35 -10.53 -6.84 18.16
N TRP A 36 -9.51 -7.44 17.55
CA TRP A 36 -9.50 -7.70 16.10
C TRP A 36 -10.64 -8.62 15.70
N LYS A 37 -10.81 -9.76 16.38
CA LYS A 37 -11.87 -10.74 16.13
C LYS A 37 -13.28 -10.18 16.35
N LYS A 38 -13.44 -9.18 17.23
CA LYS A 38 -14.71 -8.45 17.45
C LYS A 38 -14.98 -7.33 16.44
N SER A 39 -13.93 -6.70 15.89
CA SER A 39 -14.07 -5.50 15.02
C SER A 39 -13.97 -5.78 13.53
N LEU A 40 -13.76 -7.04 13.14
CA LEU A 40 -13.65 -7.50 11.75
C LEU A 40 -14.68 -8.58 11.47
N THR A 41 -15.11 -8.70 10.21
CA THR A 41 -15.82 -9.92 9.77
C THR A 41 -14.90 -11.15 9.89
N PRO A 42 -15.44 -12.38 9.97
CA PRO A 42 -14.62 -13.59 10.05
C PRO A 42 -13.59 -13.69 8.92
N GLU A 43 -13.97 -13.27 7.71
CA GLU A 43 -13.10 -13.29 6.53
C GLU A 43 -12.04 -12.19 6.56
N GLN A 44 -12.42 -10.96 6.94
CA GLN A 44 -11.47 -9.88 7.20
C GLN A 44 -10.43 -10.31 8.24
N TYR A 45 -10.87 -10.93 9.34
CA TYR A 45 -9.99 -11.41 10.40
C TYR A 45 -9.05 -12.52 9.92
N ARG A 46 -9.58 -13.53 9.20
CA ARG A 46 -8.79 -14.62 8.59
C ARG A 46 -7.68 -14.08 7.68
N ILE A 47 -8.02 -13.13 6.82
CA ILE A 47 -7.08 -12.56 5.86
C ILE A 47 -6.11 -11.62 6.56
N LEU A 48 -6.59 -10.55 7.21
CA LEU A 48 -5.75 -9.50 7.80
C LEU A 48 -4.85 -10.01 8.93
N ARG A 49 -5.30 -10.98 9.75
CA ARG A 49 -4.54 -11.42 10.94
C ARG A 49 -3.83 -12.77 10.76
N HIS A 50 -4.39 -13.67 9.95
CA HIS A 50 -3.87 -15.04 9.77
C HIS A 50 -3.31 -15.31 8.38
N LYS A 51 -3.04 -14.26 7.59
CA LYS A 51 -2.49 -14.32 6.22
C LYS A 51 -3.29 -15.20 5.27
N GLY A 52 -4.60 -15.31 5.51
CA GLY A 52 -5.50 -16.01 4.59
C GLY A 52 -5.52 -15.34 3.22
N THR A 53 -5.78 -16.11 2.17
CA THR A 53 -6.09 -15.62 0.83
C THR A 53 -7.54 -15.93 0.50
N GLU A 54 -8.25 -15.01 -0.15
CA GLU A 54 -9.60 -15.25 -0.71
C GLU A 54 -9.51 -16.07 -2.02
N PRO A 55 -10.52 -16.89 -2.37
CA PRO A 55 -10.55 -17.56 -3.67
C PRO A 55 -10.55 -16.57 -4.84
N ALA A 56 -9.93 -16.95 -5.95
CA ALA A 56 -9.86 -16.10 -7.14
C ALA A 56 -11.26 -15.76 -7.66
N PHE A 57 -11.47 -14.50 -8.05
CA PHE A 57 -12.73 -13.97 -8.60
C PHE A 57 -13.96 -14.03 -7.66
N THR A 58 -13.78 -14.26 -6.35
CA THR A 58 -14.92 -14.27 -5.40
C THR A 58 -15.02 -13.03 -4.50
N GLY A 59 -13.93 -12.30 -4.28
CA GLY A 59 -13.92 -11.15 -3.38
C GLY A 59 -14.70 -9.94 -3.92
N THR A 60 -15.38 -9.19 -3.06
CA THR A 60 -16.36 -8.13 -3.42
C THR A 60 -15.89 -7.11 -4.45
N TYR A 61 -14.58 -6.89 -4.58
CA TYR A 61 -14.00 -5.87 -5.46
C TYR A 61 -13.28 -6.44 -6.70
N TRP A 62 -13.36 -7.76 -6.95
CA TRP A 62 -12.61 -8.43 -8.03
C TRP A 62 -12.83 -7.84 -9.44
N ASN A 63 -14.03 -7.28 -9.70
CA ASN A 63 -14.40 -6.65 -10.97
C ASN A 63 -14.81 -5.17 -10.79
N ASN A 64 -14.29 -4.48 -9.77
CA ASN A 64 -14.67 -3.09 -9.50
C ASN A 64 -13.87 -2.10 -10.36
N HIS A 65 -14.55 -1.49 -11.34
CA HIS A 65 -13.99 -0.46 -12.25
C HIS A 65 -14.33 0.98 -11.83
N ALA A 66 -14.99 1.18 -10.68
CA ALA A 66 -15.36 2.52 -10.23
C ALA A 66 -14.14 3.34 -9.81
N LYS A 67 -14.17 4.66 -10.08
CA LYS A 67 -13.17 5.59 -9.56
C LYS A 67 -13.31 5.72 -8.05
N GLY A 68 -12.20 5.63 -7.33
CA GLY A 68 -12.19 5.68 -5.88
C GLY A 68 -10.93 5.12 -5.25
N VAL A 69 -11.08 4.65 -4.02
CA VAL A 69 -10.00 4.53 -3.03
C VAL A 69 -10.12 3.22 -2.28
N TYR A 70 -9.09 2.37 -2.30
CA TYR A 70 -9.00 1.21 -1.42
C TYR A 70 -8.28 1.56 -0.11
N LYS A 71 -8.91 1.24 1.02
CA LYS A 71 -8.38 1.44 2.37
C LYS A 71 -8.24 0.10 3.08
N CYS A 72 -7.22 -0.08 3.92
CA CYS A 72 -7.09 -1.28 4.75
C CYS A 72 -8.29 -1.42 5.71
N ALA A 73 -9.09 -2.47 5.57
CA ALA A 73 -10.30 -2.72 6.35
C ALA A 73 -10.02 -2.84 7.86
N GLY A 74 -8.81 -3.27 8.25
CA GLY A 74 -8.40 -3.30 9.67
C GLY A 74 -8.14 -1.93 10.28
N CYS A 75 -7.70 -0.97 9.47
CA CYS A 75 -7.30 0.36 9.94
C CYS A 75 -8.37 1.44 9.69
N THR A 76 -9.42 1.13 8.92
CA THR A 76 -10.64 1.94 8.85
C THR A 76 -11.44 1.80 10.14
N LYS A 77 -11.25 2.74 11.07
CA LYS A 77 -12.14 2.90 12.21
C LYS A 77 -13.53 3.33 11.71
N PHE A 78 -14.55 2.85 12.43
CA PHE A 78 -15.94 3.32 12.43
C PHE A 78 -16.08 4.85 12.27
N GLU A 79 -17.18 5.29 11.65
CA GLU A 79 -17.42 6.62 11.08
C GLU A 79 -16.72 7.81 11.76
N SER A 80 -15.93 8.56 10.99
CA SER A 80 -15.38 9.86 11.42
C SER A 80 -16.03 11.08 10.75
N GLY A 81 -16.89 10.89 9.74
CA GLY A 81 -17.51 11.99 8.98
C GLY A 81 -16.57 12.88 8.15
N THR A 82 -15.25 12.63 8.12
CA THR A 82 -14.25 13.61 7.64
C THR A 82 -13.73 13.47 6.20
N GLY A 83 -13.92 12.32 5.53
CA GLY A 83 -13.80 12.19 4.05
C GLY A 83 -12.46 12.51 3.34
N TRP A 84 -11.41 11.67 3.49
CA TRP A 84 -10.09 11.82 2.81
C TRP A 84 -9.55 10.50 2.14
N PRO A 85 -8.56 10.51 1.19
CA PRO A 85 -8.67 9.82 -0.14
C PRO A 85 -7.51 8.84 -0.62
N SER A 86 -7.50 8.50 -1.94
CA SER A 86 -6.44 7.96 -2.89
C SER A 86 -5.87 6.51 -2.79
N PHE A 87 -5.32 5.79 -3.81
CA PHE A 87 -5.52 5.63 -5.28
C PHE A 87 -4.79 4.34 -5.85
N TRP A 88 -4.42 4.23 -7.15
CA TRP A 88 -3.95 3.00 -7.88
C TRP A 88 -2.59 2.38 -7.49
N ALA A 89 -1.73 3.20 -6.92
CA ALA A 89 -0.51 2.79 -6.24
C ALA A 89 -0.70 3.15 -4.75
N PRO A 90 0.10 2.57 -3.83
CA PRO A 90 0.16 3.09 -2.46
C PRO A 90 0.39 4.62 -2.52
N ILE A 91 -0.54 5.41 -1.96
CA ILE A 91 -0.55 6.90 -2.08
C ILE A 91 0.84 7.48 -1.83
N ALA A 92 1.53 6.91 -0.86
CA ALA A 92 2.98 6.96 -0.74
C ALA A 92 3.50 5.52 -0.59
N LYS A 93 4.76 5.27 -0.97
CA LYS A 93 5.46 4.00 -0.72
C LYS A 93 5.39 3.55 0.75
N THR A 94 5.25 4.50 1.67
CA THR A 94 5.10 4.29 3.12
C THR A 94 3.73 3.72 3.53
N HIS A 95 2.75 3.60 2.63
CA HIS A 95 1.39 3.11 2.94
C HIS A 95 1.23 1.59 2.79
N VAL A 96 2.24 0.91 2.25
CA VAL A 96 2.36 -0.56 2.26
C VAL A 96 3.76 -0.93 2.73
N LYS A 97 3.91 -2.13 3.30
CA LYS A 97 5.22 -2.74 3.53
C LYS A 97 5.28 -4.06 2.77
N ALA A 98 6.19 -4.13 1.80
CA ALA A 98 6.56 -5.38 1.14
C ALA A 98 7.58 -6.14 2.01
N SER A 99 7.46 -7.47 2.08
CA SER A 99 8.43 -8.35 2.72
C SER A 99 8.35 -9.76 2.16
N ILE A 100 9.51 -10.42 1.99
CA ILE A 100 9.60 -11.77 1.43
C ILE A 100 8.78 -12.76 2.26
N ASP A 101 7.80 -13.37 1.60
CA ASP A 101 6.99 -14.51 2.06
C ASP A 101 7.48 -15.78 1.37
N ARG A 102 7.79 -16.80 2.18
CA ARG A 102 8.22 -18.14 1.75
C ARG A 102 7.19 -19.23 2.04
N SER A 103 5.96 -18.83 2.38
CA SER A 103 4.86 -19.77 2.67
C SER A 103 4.44 -20.54 1.41
N LEU A 104 3.82 -21.70 1.63
CA LEU A 104 3.26 -22.56 0.56
C LEU A 104 4.28 -23.01 -0.50
N GLY A 105 5.58 -23.01 -0.19
CA GLY A 105 6.65 -23.42 -1.09
C GLY A 105 6.96 -22.42 -2.22
N MET A 106 6.37 -21.23 -2.19
CA MET A 106 6.59 -20.16 -3.17
C MET A 106 7.40 -19.03 -2.53
N VAL A 107 8.19 -18.29 -3.33
CA VAL A 107 8.78 -17.01 -2.93
C VAL A 107 7.95 -15.90 -3.56
N ARG A 108 7.36 -15.05 -2.72
CA ARG A 108 6.50 -13.91 -3.12
C ARG A 108 6.77 -12.75 -2.18
N ASP A 109 6.54 -11.51 -2.61
CA ASP A 109 6.58 -10.38 -1.67
C ASP A 109 5.19 -10.14 -1.06
N GLU A 110 5.04 -10.44 0.22
CA GLU A 110 3.82 -10.13 0.98
C GLU A 110 3.69 -8.63 1.19
N VAL A 111 2.48 -8.12 0.96
CA VAL A 111 2.11 -6.72 1.16
C VAL A 111 1.29 -6.62 2.45
N THR A 112 1.81 -5.88 3.43
CA THR A 112 1.17 -5.63 4.73
C THR A 112 0.84 -4.16 4.93
N CYS A 113 -0.17 -3.87 5.76
CA CYS A 113 -0.51 -2.50 6.17
C CYS A 113 0.47 -2.03 7.27
N PRO A 114 1.25 -0.96 7.07
CA PRO A 114 2.24 -0.51 8.04
C PRO A 114 1.64 0.08 9.32
N ARG A 115 0.33 0.37 9.34
CA ARG A 115 -0.40 0.88 10.51
C ARG A 115 -0.85 -0.21 11.48
N CYS A 116 -1.54 -1.24 10.99
CA CYS A 116 -2.09 -2.33 11.83
C CYS A 116 -1.33 -3.67 11.67
N GLY A 117 -0.31 -3.72 10.82
CA GLY A 117 0.44 -4.95 10.49
C GLY A 117 -0.39 -6.00 9.74
N GLY A 118 -1.60 -5.65 9.27
CA GLY A 118 -2.51 -6.61 8.65
C GLY A 118 -2.04 -7.06 7.26
N HIS A 119 -2.15 -8.35 6.97
CA HIS A 119 -1.90 -8.91 5.64
C HIS A 119 -2.92 -8.39 4.62
N LEU A 120 -2.44 -7.90 3.48
CA LEU A 120 -3.29 -7.32 2.43
C LEU A 120 -3.28 -8.17 1.15
N GLY A 121 -2.14 -8.77 0.82
CA GLY A 121 -1.97 -9.59 -0.39
C GLY A 121 -0.49 -9.77 -0.73
N HIS A 122 -0.17 -9.84 -2.02
CA HIS A 122 1.19 -10.01 -2.53
C HIS A 122 1.47 -9.08 -3.71
N VAL A 123 2.74 -8.76 -3.94
CA VAL A 123 3.21 -8.06 -5.13
C VAL A 123 4.10 -8.99 -5.96
N PHE A 124 3.98 -8.88 -7.28
CA PHE A 124 4.67 -9.67 -8.29
C PHE A 124 5.32 -8.73 -9.32
N ASP A 125 6.34 -9.21 -10.03
CA ASP A 125 7.14 -8.52 -11.06
C ASP A 125 6.64 -8.75 -12.50
N ASP A 126 5.43 -9.31 -12.65
CA ASP A 126 4.74 -9.56 -13.92
C ASP A 126 3.68 -8.49 -14.25
N GLY A 127 3.85 -7.28 -13.73
CA GLY A 127 2.94 -6.15 -13.96
C GLY A 127 3.22 -5.38 -15.25
N PRO A 128 2.28 -4.52 -15.69
CA PRO A 128 2.50 -3.66 -16.86
C PRO A 128 3.51 -2.53 -16.55
N PRO A 129 4.13 -1.93 -17.60
CA PRO A 129 4.85 -0.67 -17.47
C PRO A 129 3.96 0.45 -16.90
N PRO A 130 4.53 1.47 -16.23
CA PRO A 130 5.96 1.75 -16.07
C PRO A 130 6.61 1.07 -14.85
N THR A 131 5.83 0.45 -13.96
CA THR A 131 6.37 -0.12 -12.71
C THR A 131 6.86 -1.56 -12.88
N GLY A 132 6.27 -2.33 -13.78
CA GLY A 132 6.48 -3.77 -13.85
C GLY A 132 5.86 -4.55 -12.67
N LEU A 133 5.12 -3.87 -11.77
CA LEU A 133 4.63 -4.46 -10.52
C LEU A 133 3.12 -4.68 -10.55
N ARG A 134 2.70 -5.91 -10.19
CA ARG A 134 1.29 -6.29 -10.03
C ARG A 134 0.97 -6.53 -8.56
N TYR A 135 0.18 -5.64 -7.97
CA TYR A 135 -0.34 -5.78 -6.61
C TYR A 135 -1.61 -6.63 -6.61
N CYS A 136 -1.50 -7.88 -6.15
CA CYS A 136 -2.62 -8.81 -6.00
C CYS A 136 -3.14 -8.73 -4.56
N MET A 137 -4.23 -8.00 -4.36
CA MET A 137 -4.76 -7.63 -3.05
C MET A 137 -6.07 -8.37 -2.77
N ASN A 138 -6.25 -8.89 -1.56
CA ASN A 138 -7.52 -9.48 -1.15
C ASN A 138 -8.59 -8.38 -1.02
N SER A 139 -9.74 -8.55 -1.68
CA SER A 139 -10.89 -7.66 -1.58
C SER A 139 -11.34 -7.51 -0.13
N ALA A 140 -11.41 -8.61 0.62
CA ALA A 140 -11.80 -8.59 2.02
C ALA A 140 -10.75 -7.97 2.96
N ALA A 141 -9.49 -7.80 2.55
CA ALA A 141 -8.53 -6.96 3.29
C ALA A 141 -8.79 -5.45 3.10
N MET A 142 -9.60 -5.08 2.09
CA MET A 142 -9.81 -3.72 1.64
C MET A 142 -11.22 -3.21 1.93
N THR A 143 -11.39 -1.89 1.84
CA THR A 143 -12.67 -1.18 1.84
C THR A 143 -12.60 -0.13 0.76
N PHE A 144 -13.50 -0.20 -0.22
CA PHE A 144 -13.57 0.75 -1.31
C PHE A 144 -14.39 1.99 -0.91
N VAL A 145 -13.88 3.17 -1.21
CA VAL A 145 -14.57 4.46 -1.07
C VAL A 145 -14.62 5.12 -2.45
N PRO A 146 -15.80 5.27 -3.08
CA PRO A 146 -15.91 5.89 -4.39
C PRO A 146 -15.50 7.38 -4.35
N GLU A 147 -14.97 7.85 -5.47
CA GLU A 147 -14.75 9.28 -5.72
C GLU A 147 -16.11 9.98 -5.81
N LYS A 148 -16.29 11.10 -5.11
CA LYS A 148 -17.52 11.90 -5.25
C LYS A 148 -17.48 12.57 -6.62
N SER A 149 -18.50 12.35 -7.44
CA SER A 149 -18.71 13.18 -8.62
C SER A 149 -19.08 14.59 -8.17
N GLU A 150 -18.27 15.58 -8.57
CA GLU A 150 -18.69 16.98 -8.49
C GLU A 150 -19.87 17.17 -9.45
N LYS A 151 -21.06 17.37 -8.89
CA LYS A 151 -22.20 17.86 -9.66
C LYS A 151 -21.93 19.33 -9.98
N LYS A 152 -21.55 19.58 -11.22
CA LYS A 152 -21.44 20.90 -11.83
C LYS A 152 -22.83 21.45 -12.18
#